data_AF-A0A495ZUU6-F1
#
_entry.id   AF-A0A495ZUU6-F1
#
_cell.length_a   1.000
_cell.length_b   1.000
_cell.length_c   1.000
_cell.angle_alpha   90.00
_cell.angle_beta   90.00
_cell.angle_gamma   90.00
#
_symmetry.space_group_name_H-M   'P 1'
#
loop_
_entity.id
_entity.type
_entity.pdbx_description
1 polymer ?
#
loop_
_entity_poly.entity_id
_entity_poly.type
_entity_poly.pdbx_seq_one_letter_code
_entity_poly.pdbx_strand_id
1 'polypeptide(L)'
;MFTVALVSRIIGMQRNFKRESLMIKAITFDFWQTLYADSEKNWRKRQAIRVKRCHAYLENRGYICTLTDVEFGLEEAYNLVSSLWYQHKGISVKRCMQRFAEVLEIRLETADLDQLIENLGAAFLEAPPIMIAHVKPVVSRLSENYPLGIISDSALTPGSFVRKLMARDG
;
A
#
# COMPACT_ATOMS: atom_id res chain seq x y z
N MET A 1 6.49 4.18 67.57
CA MET A 1 6.19 4.66 66.20
C MET A 1 5.38 3.59 65.50
N PHE A 2 4.04 3.56 65.65
CA PHE A 2 3.15 2.86 64.71
C PHE A 2 1.81 3.57 64.75
N THR A 3 1.46 4.14 63.60
CA THR A 3 0.31 5.00 63.38
C THR A 3 -0.95 4.17 63.14
N VAL A 4 -2.05 4.76 63.60
CA VAL A 4 -3.45 4.32 63.60
C VAL A 4 -4.10 4.39 62.20
N ALA A 5 -5.24 3.68 62.06
CA ALA A 5 -6.37 3.90 61.13
C ALA A 5 -6.26 3.35 59.69
N LEU A 6 -7.30 2.78 59.05
CA LEU A 6 -8.70 2.49 59.39
C LEU A 6 -9.30 1.59 58.27
N VAL A 7 -9.94 0.49 58.67
CA VAL A 7 -11.20 -0.11 58.15
C VAL A 7 -11.43 -0.26 56.62
N SER A 8 -11.38 -1.54 56.22
CA SER A 8 -12.35 -2.31 55.41
C SER A 8 -13.48 -1.60 54.63
N ARG A 9 -13.57 -1.94 53.34
CA ARG A 9 -14.79 -2.19 52.52
C ARG A 9 -14.29 -2.25 51.06
N ILE A 10 -14.37 -3.32 50.28
CA ILE A 10 -15.55 -4.10 49.89
C ILE A 10 -15.04 -5.24 48.98
N ILE A 11 -15.44 -6.47 49.30
CA ILE A 11 -15.88 -7.53 48.39
C ILE A 11 -14.88 -7.96 47.28
N GLY A 12 -14.25 -9.10 47.56
CA GLY A 12 -14.29 -10.29 46.68
C GLY A 12 -14.38 -10.06 45.18
N MET A 13 -13.22 -9.97 44.53
CA MET A 13 -13.08 -10.48 43.18
C MET A 13 -11.59 -10.75 42.91
N GLN A 14 -11.10 -11.90 43.39
CA GLN A 14 -10.02 -12.57 42.67
C GLN A 14 -10.59 -12.92 41.30
N ARG A 15 -10.50 -11.98 40.36
CA ARG A 15 -10.75 -12.24 38.95
C ARG A 15 -9.64 -13.19 38.52
N ASN A 16 -9.91 -14.48 38.63
CA ASN A 16 -9.28 -15.50 37.81
C ASN A 16 -9.53 -15.09 36.35
N PHE A 17 -8.68 -14.23 35.81
CA PHE A 17 -8.50 -14.14 34.37
C PHE A 17 -7.91 -15.50 33.97
N LYS A 18 -8.79 -16.47 33.72
CA LYS A 18 -8.49 -17.52 32.75
C LYS A 18 -8.05 -16.73 31.52
N ARG A 19 -6.76 -16.79 31.21
CA ARG A 19 -6.24 -16.41 29.92
C ARG A 19 -6.89 -17.41 28.97
N GLU A 20 -8.10 -17.14 28.51
CA GLU A 20 -8.60 -17.77 27.31
C GLU A 20 -7.52 -17.46 26.27
N SER A 21 -6.74 -18.48 25.90
CA SER A 21 -5.72 -18.31 24.88
C SER A 21 -6.48 -17.86 23.65
N LEU A 22 -6.33 -16.58 23.28
CA LEU A 22 -6.92 -16.05 22.06
C LEU A 22 -6.34 -16.85 20.91
N MET A 23 -7.14 -17.79 20.41
CA MET A 23 -6.77 -18.64 19.29
C MET A 23 -6.70 -17.77 18.04
N ILE A 24 -5.55 -17.77 17.37
CA ILE A 24 -5.34 -17.04 16.12
C ILE A 24 -6.35 -17.58 15.09
N LYS A 25 -7.15 -16.68 14.51
CA LYS A 25 -8.20 -17.03 13.55
C LYS A 25 -7.78 -16.82 12.09
N ALA A 26 -6.83 -15.93 11.84
CA ALA A 26 -6.29 -15.62 10.53
C ALA A 26 -4.94 -14.93 10.69
N ILE A 27 -4.13 -14.98 9.65
CA ILE A 27 -2.86 -14.26 9.56
C ILE A 27 -2.91 -13.35 8.34
N THR A 28 -2.67 -12.06 8.53
CA THR A 28 -2.54 -11.11 7.43
C THR A 28 -1.10 -10.64 7.33
N PHE A 29 -0.59 -10.56 6.12
CA PHE A 29 0.74 -10.03 5.85
C PHE A 29 0.64 -8.62 5.27
N ASP A 30 1.57 -7.76 5.69
CA ASP A 30 1.95 -6.64 4.84
C ASP A 30 2.69 -7.17 3.59
N PHE A 31 2.70 -6.38 2.52
CA PHE A 31 3.34 -6.77 1.27
C PHE A 31 4.81 -6.34 1.22
N TRP A 32 5.06 -5.05 1.44
CA TRP A 32 6.37 -4.42 1.24
C TRP A 32 7.34 -4.77 2.36
N GLN A 33 8.57 -5.15 2.00
CA GLN A 33 9.62 -5.55 2.93
C GLN A 33 9.22 -6.69 3.90
N THR A 34 8.11 -7.37 3.62
CA THR A 34 7.60 -8.53 4.38
C THR A 34 7.51 -9.76 3.48
N LEU A 35 6.75 -9.66 2.38
CA LEU A 35 6.66 -10.70 1.35
C LEU A 35 7.59 -10.39 0.17
N TYR A 36 7.71 -9.11 -0.18
CA TYR A 36 8.50 -8.63 -1.32
C TYR A 36 9.42 -7.50 -0.90
N ALA A 37 10.71 -7.64 -1.19
CA ALA A 37 11.70 -6.59 -1.01
C ALA A 37 11.71 -5.67 -2.22
N ASP A 38 11.60 -4.37 -1.96
CA ASP A 38 11.84 -3.32 -2.95
C ASP A 38 13.09 -2.51 -2.57
N SER A 39 13.65 -1.79 -3.54
CA SER A 39 14.80 -0.92 -3.29
C SER A 39 14.53 0.47 -3.85
N GLU A 40 15.21 1.48 -3.30
CA GLU A 40 15.11 2.84 -3.84
C GLU A 40 15.49 2.90 -5.32
N LYS A 41 16.53 2.15 -5.73
CA LYS A 41 16.93 2.04 -7.14
C LYS A 41 15.78 1.51 -8.02
N ASN A 42 15.09 0.48 -7.57
CA ASN A 42 13.98 -0.12 -8.32
C ASN A 42 12.73 0.79 -8.31
N TRP A 43 12.47 1.46 -7.19
CA TRP A 43 11.47 2.52 -7.11
C TRP A 43 11.73 3.64 -8.13
N ARG A 44 12.94 4.19 -8.17
CA ARG A 44 13.33 5.23 -9.15
C ARG A 44 13.17 4.74 -10.60
N LYS A 45 13.57 3.49 -10.89
CA LYS A 45 13.33 2.86 -12.19
C LYS A 45 11.84 2.81 -12.54
N ARG A 46 11.00 2.35 -11.60
CA ARG A 46 9.55 2.29 -11.77
C ARG A 46 8.95 3.67 -11.99
N GLN A 47 9.40 4.67 -11.26
CA GLN A 47 8.93 6.06 -11.43
C GLN A 47 9.31 6.62 -12.80
N ALA A 48 10.53 6.39 -13.28
CA ALA A 48 10.91 6.81 -14.63
C ALA A 48 10.02 6.17 -15.72
N ILE A 49 9.62 4.90 -15.55
CA ILE A 49 8.68 4.24 -16.47
C ILE A 49 7.29 4.88 -16.38
N ARG A 50 6.80 5.17 -15.17
CA ARG A 50 5.49 5.83 -14.95
C ARG A 50 5.44 7.18 -15.63
N VAL A 51 6.43 8.03 -15.40
CA VAL A 51 6.53 9.36 -16.02
C VAL A 51 6.48 9.25 -17.54
N LYS A 52 7.33 8.42 -18.13
CA LYS A 52 7.38 8.24 -19.59
C LYS A 52 6.06 7.75 -20.18
N ARG A 53 5.41 6.77 -19.56
CA ARG A 53 4.15 6.21 -20.06
C ARG A 53 2.98 7.16 -19.89
N CYS A 54 2.89 7.84 -18.75
CA CYS A 54 1.85 8.85 -18.54
C CYS A 54 2.01 10.02 -19.52
N HIS A 55 3.25 10.52 -19.71
CA HIS A 55 3.53 11.56 -20.69
C HIS A 55 3.16 11.14 -22.11
N ALA A 56 3.65 9.98 -22.57
CA ALA A 56 3.33 9.48 -23.91
C ALA A 56 1.82 9.31 -24.12
N TYR A 57 1.10 8.86 -23.09
CA TYR A 57 -0.36 8.76 -23.17
C TYR A 57 -1.03 10.13 -23.32
N LEU A 58 -0.65 11.10 -22.48
CA LEU A 58 -1.22 12.44 -22.49
C LEU A 58 -0.91 13.19 -23.80
N GLU A 59 0.33 13.11 -24.27
CA GLU A 59 0.77 13.68 -25.54
C GLU A 59 -0.02 13.12 -26.73
N ASN A 60 -0.19 11.79 -26.79
CA ASN A 60 -0.99 11.13 -27.83
C ASN A 60 -2.48 11.52 -27.80
N ARG A 61 -2.99 11.97 -26.65
CA ARG A 61 -4.37 12.47 -26.49
C ARG A 61 -4.50 13.97 -26.78
N GLY A 62 -3.38 14.65 -27.08
CA GLY A 62 -3.35 16.07 -27.40
C GLY A 62 -3.29 16.98 -26.18
N TYR A 63 -2.99 16.46 -24.99
CA TYR A 63 -2.74 17.29 -23.82
C TYR A 63 -1.38 17.98 -23.93
N ILE A 64 -1.33 19.25 -23.53
CA ILE A 64 -0.10 20.05 -23.54
C ILE A 64 0.53 19.95 -22.16
N CYS A 65 1.50 19.05 -22.01
CA CYS A 65 2.31 18.91 -20.80
C CYS A 65 3.69 18.38 -21.17
N THR A 66 4.73 18.83 -20.48
CA THR A 66 6.08 18.33 -20.63
C THR A 66 6.31 17.09 -19.76
N LEU A 67 7.43 16.38 -20.01
CA LEU A 67 7.84 15.26 -19.16
C LEU A 67 8.03 15.69 -17.70
N THR A 68 8.55 16.91 -17.49
CA THR A 68 8.76 17.49 -16.15
C THR A 68 7.43 17.80 -15.46
N ASP A 69 6.43 18.29 -16.19
CA ASP A 69 5.08 18.51 -15.62
C ASP A 69 4.47 17.19 -15.14
N VAL A 70 4.62 16.11 -15.92
CA VAL A 70 4.14 14.78 -15.55
C VAL A 70 4.89 14.22 -14.34
N GLU A 71 6.21 14.42 -14.27
CA GLU A 71 7.02 14.03 -13.11
C GLU A 71 6.53 14.75 -11.84
N PHE A 72 6.37 16.07 -11.92
CA PHE A 72 5.85 16.89 -10.82
C PHE A 72 4.43 16.48 -10.40
N GLY A 73 3.54 16.23 -11.35
CA GLY A 73 2.18 15.77 -11.04
C GLY A 73 2.16 14.43 -10.30
N LEU A 74 3.02 13.48 -10.70
CA LEU A 74 3.11 12.17 -10.05
C LEU A 74 3.74 12.28 -8.66
N GLU A 75 4.69 13.19 -8.47
CA GLU A 75 5.23 13.55 -7.16
C GLU A 75 4.12 14.10 -6.24
N GLU A 76 3.30 15.04 -6.73
CA GLU A 76 2.19 15.59 -5.96
C GLU A 76 1.11 14.56 -5.63
N ALA A 77 0.83 13.64 -6.55
CA ALA A 77 -0.05 12.50 -6.30
C ALA A 77 0.51 11.59 -5.18
N TYR A 78 1.84 11.38 -5.14
CA TYR A 78 2.50 10.62 -4.08
C TYR A 78 2.54 11.39 -2.75
N ASN A 79 2.75 12.71 -2.77
CA ASN A 79 2.71 13.57 -1.58
C ASN A 79 1.33 13.51 -0.91
N LEU A 80 0.25 13.46 -1.70
CA LEU A 80 -1.09 13.25 -1.18
C LEU A 80 -1.24 11.89 -0.46
N VAL A 81 -0.69 10.80 -1.03
CA VAL A 81 -0.65 9.50 -0.34
C VAL A 81 0.10 9.62 0.97
N SER A 82 1.32 10.15 0.94
CA SER A 82 2.22 10.26 2.10
C SER A 82 1.56 11.04 3.24
N SER A 83 0.99 12.22 2.93
CA SER A 83 0.33 13.08 3.92
C SER A 83 -0.89 12.43 4.59
N LEU A 84 -1.68 11.66 3.84
CA LEU A 84 -2.84 10.94 4.39
C LEU A 84 -2.42 9.69 5.16
N TRP A 85 -1.35 9.03 4.71
CA TRP A 85 -0.78 7.89 5.41
C TRP A 85 -0.27 8.28 6.81
N TYR A 86 0.39 9.43 6.95
CA TYR A 86 0.75 10.00 8.27
C TYR A 86 -0.45 10.30 9.17
N GLN A 87 -1.65 10.40 8.60
CA GLN A 87 -2.91 10.58 9.33
C GLN A 87 -3.69 9.26 9.50
N HIS A 88 -3.07 8.11 9.20
CA HIS A 88 -3.70 6.79 9.23
C HIS A 88 -4.92 6.65 8.31
N LYS A 89 -4.91 7.35 7.16
CA LYS A 89 -5.97 7.30 6.16
C LYS A 89 -5.47 6.72 4.85
N GLY A 90 -6.22 5.75 4.32
CA GLY A 90 -6.03 5.24 2.98
C GLY A 90 -6.60 6.20 1.92
N ILE A 91 -6.10 6.08 0.70
CA ILE A 91 -6.59 6.82 -0.47
C ILE A 91 -6.56 5.93 -1.71
N SER A 92 -7.52 6.11 -2.62
CA SER A 92 -7.55 5.38 -3.88
C SER A 92 -6.56 5.97 -4.89
N VAL A 93 -5.95 5.12 -5.71
CA VAL A 93 -5.09 5.56 -6.83
C VAL A 93 -5.85 6.50 -7.77
N LYS A 94 -7.17 6.29 -7.95
CA LYS A 94 -8.02 7.20 -8.72
C LYS A 94 -8.05 8.62 -8.15
N ARG A 95 -8.17 8.79 -6.83
CA ARG A 95 -8.10 10.12 -6.21
C ARG A 95 -6.70 10.74 -6.34
N CYS A 96 -5.65 9.92 -6.24
CA CYS A 96 -4.28 10.39 -6.51
C CYS A 96 -4.13 10.90 -7.95
N MET A 97 -4.71 10.21 -8.93
CA MET A 97 -4.67 10.65 -10.33
C MET A 97 -5.59 11.86 -10.61
N GLN A 98 -6.62 12.08 -9.81
CA GLN A 98 -7.35 13.35 -9.82
C GLN A 98 -6.47 14.49 -9.31
N ARG A 99 -5.71 14.29 -8.22
CA ARG A 99 -4.73 15.28 -7.73
C ARG A 99 -3.66 15.59 -8.77
N PHE A 100 -3.16 14.57 -9.46
CA PHE A 100 -2.27 14.73 -10.62
C PHE A 100 -2.88 15.69 -11.65
N ALA A 101 -4.12 15.43 -12.09
CA ALA A 101 -4.80 16.27 -13.07
C ALA A 101 -5.05 17.71 -12.58
N GLU A 102 -5.45 17.86 -11.31
CA GLU A 102 -5.66 19.16 -10.66
C GLU A 102 -4.39 20.03 -10.69
N VAL A 103 -3.23 19.44 -10.40
CA VAL A 103 -1.94 20.15 -10.38
C VAL A 103 -1.46 20.53 -11.78
N LEU A 104 -1.76 19.70 -12.78
CA LEU A 104 -1.44 19.98 -14.17
C LEU A 104 -2.46 20.91 -14.84
N GLU A 105 -3.53 21.30 -14.12
CA GLU A 105 -4.65 22.09 -14.64
C GLU A 105 -5.32 21.47 -15.89
N ILE A 106 -5.25 20.15 -16.03
CA ILE A 106 -5.86 19.40 -17.14
C ILE A 106 -7.18 18.75 -16.73
N ARG A 107 -8.12 18.67 -17.68
CA ARG A 107 -9.37 17.93 -17.50
C ARG A 107 -9.23 16.54 -18.12
N LEU A 108 -9.14 15.54 -17.26
CA LEU A 108 -9.12 14.13 -17.65
C LEU A 108 -10.51 13.53 -17.59
N GLU A 109 -10.90 12.81 -18.63
CA GLU A 109 -12.11 11.99 -18.58
C GLU A 109 -11.85 10.73 -17.74
N THR A 110 -12.92 9.98 -17.44
CA THR A 110 -12.77 8.73 -16.67
C THR A 110 -11.89 7.72 -17.40
N ALA A 111 -12.00 7.63 -18.73
CA ALA A 111 -11.17 6.74 -19.53
C ALA A 111 -9.68 7.13 -19.48
N ASP A 112 -9.36 8.43 -19.46
CA ASP A 112 -7.97 8.88 -19.35
C ASP A 112 -7.40 8.53 -17.96
N LEU A 113 -8.18 8.75 -16.89
CA LEU A 113 -7.78 8.36 -15.53
C LEU A 113 -7.53 6.85 -15.43
N ASP A 114 -8.44 6.03 -15.96
CA ASP A 114 -8.33 4.57 -15.88
C ASP A 114 -7.10 4.08 -16.67
N GLN A 115 -6.82 4.66 -17.83
CA GLN A 115 -5.64 4.31 -18.63
C GLN A 115 -4.33 4.75 -17.97
N LEU A 116 -4.30 5.91 -17.32
CA LEU A 116 -3.15 6.34 -16.53
C LEU A 116 -2.91 5.39 -15.34
N ILE A 117 -3.97 4.95 -14.65
CA ILE A 117 -3.87 3.97 -13.55
C ILE A 117 -3.33 2.62 -14.06
N GLU A 118 -3.78 2.16 -15.24
CA GLU A 118 -3.25 0.96 -15.90
C GLU A 118 -1.75 1.12 -16.21
N ASN A 119 -1.32 2.31 -16.69
CA ASN A 119 0.10 2.61 -16.93
C ASN A 119 0.93 2.53 -15.64
N LEU A 120 0.41 3.02 -14.51
CA LEU A 120 1.08 2.95 -13.21
C LEU A 120 1.30 1.51 -12.74
N GLY A 121 0.29 0.66 -12.94
CA GLY A 121 0.36 -0.75 -12.60
C GLY A 121 1.24 -1.56 -13.55
N ALA A 122 1.19 -1.27 -14.84
CA ALA A 122 2.04 -1.95 -15.82
C ALA A 122 3.52 -1.59 -15.63
N ALA A 123 3.83 -0.35 -15.21
CA ALA A 123 5.17 0.03 -14.79
C ALA A 123 5.65 -0.76 -13.56
N PHE A 124 4.75 -1.08 -12.62
CA PHE A 124 5.06 -1.94 -11.47
C PHE A 124 5.43 -3.37 -11.91
N LEU A 125 4.77 -3.94 -12.90
CA LEU A 125 5.13 -5.28 -13.41
C LEU A 125 6.43 -5.30 -14.23
N GLU A 126 6.80 -4.18 -14.85
CA GLU A 126 8.07 -4.05 -15.59
C GLU A 126 9.27 -3.84 -14.65
N ALA A 127 9.06 -3.16 -13.52
CA ALA A 127 10.04 -3.01 -12.44
C ALA A 127 9.47 -3.57 -11.13
N PRO A 128 9.26 -4.90 -11.03
CA PRO A 128 8.64 -5.51 -9.86
C PRO A 128 9.61 -5.53 -8.68
N PRO A 129 9.12 -5.51 -7.44
CA PRO A 129 9.91 -5.90 -6.29
C PRO A 129 10.25 -7.41 -6.36
N ILE A 130 11.20 -7.84 -5.55
CA ILE A 130 11.68 -9.23 -5.54
C ILE A 130 11.07 -9.95 -4.34
N MET A 131 10.48 -11.13 -4.54
CA MET A 131 9.99 -11.95 -3.44
C MET A 131 11.14 -12.29 -2.47
N ILE A 132 10.93 -12.07 -1.17
CA ILE A 132 11.94 -12.36 -0.16
C ILE A 132 12.17 -13.88 -0.08
N ALA A 133 13.43 -14.28 0.10
CA ALA A 133 13.79 -15.68 0.23
C ALA A 133 12.98 -16.36 1.35
N HIS A 134 12.59 -17.61 1.11
CA HIS A 134 11.82 -18.45 2.04
C HIS A 134 10.40 -17.97 2.37
N VAL A 135 9.86 -16.92 1.74
CA VAL A 135 8.46 -16.53 1.91
C VAL A 135 7.51 -17.66 1.52
N LYS A 136 7.70 -18.29 0.36
CA LYS A 136 6.85 -19.39 -0.12
C LYS A 136 6.68 -20.55 0.86
N PRO A 137 7.75 -21.19 1.36
CA PRO A 137 7.59 -22.30 2.31
C PRO A 137 6.96 -21.86 3.62
N VAL A 138 7.22 -20.64 4.09
CA VAL A 138 6.58 -20.09 5.31
C VAL A 138 5.08 -19.90 5.09
N VAL A 139 4.68 -19.24 4.02
CA VAL A 139 3.28 -19.02 3.66
C VAL A 139 2.56 -20.35 3.44
N SER A 140 3.19 -21.30 2.75
CA SER A 140 2.63 -22.64 2.52
C SER A 140 2.33 -23.35 3.84
N ARG A 141 3.30 -23.40 4.76
CA ARG A 141 3.12 -24.04 6.06
C ARG A 141 2.06 -23.35 6.93
N LEU A 142 1.99 -22.02 6.89
CA LEU A 142 0.98 -21.28 7.65
C LEU A 142 -0.42 -21.50 7.06
N SER A 143 -0.54 -21.65 5.74
CA SER A 143 -1.82 -21.87 5.06
C SER A 143 -2.48 -23.21 5.41
N GLU A 144 -1.70 -24.19 5.87
CA GLU A 144 -2.22 -25.48 6.36
C GLU A 144 -3.09 -25.33 7.62
N ASN A 145 -2.84 -24.27 8.41
CA ASN A 145 -3.44 -24.11 9.74
C ASN A 145 -4.26 -22.82 9.89
N TYR A 146 -4.03 -21.83 9.03
CA TYR A 146 -4.64 -20.51 9.15
C TYR A 146 -5.12 -20.00 7.80
N PRO A 147 -6.32 -19.38 7.73
CA PRO A 147 -6.67 -18.49 6.65
C PRO A 147 -5.64 -17.37 6.54
N LEU A 148 -5.12 -17.17 5.33
CA LEU A 148 -4.11 -16.14 5.05
C LEU A 148 -4.71 -15.00 4.21
N GLY A 149 -4.27 -13.78 4.48
CA GLY A 149 -4.64 -12.60 3.71
C GLY A 149 -3.50 -11.59 3.60
N ILE A 150 -3.72 -10.55 2.81
CA ILE A 150 -2.79 -9.41 2.69
C ILE A 150 -3.56 -8.14 3.03
N ILE A 151 -2.96 -7.34 3.92
CA ILE A 151 -3.41 -5.98 4.22
C ILE A 151 -2.17 -5.10 4.08
N SER A 152 -2.12 -4.30 3.03
CA SER A 152 -0.96 -3.48 2.71
C SER A 152 -1.37 -2.25 1.91
N ASP A 153 -0.76 -1.12 2.25
CA ASP A 153 -0.85 0.09 1.44
C ASP A 153 0.05 -0.04 0.20
N SER A 154 -0.49 0.31 -0.97
CA SER A 154 0.22 0.15 -2.24
C SER A 154 0.54 1.48 -2.95
N ALA A 155 0.32 2.61 -2.27
CA ALA A 155 0.53 3.96 -2.78
C ALA A 155 -0.04 4.15 -4.20
N LEU A 156 0.78 4.55 -5.17
CA LEU A 156 0.39 4.73 -6.57
C LEU A 156 0.28 3.41 -7.36
N THR A 157 0.60 2.27 -6.77
CA THR A 157 0.44 0.96 -7.42
C THR A 157 -0.97 0.43 -7.14
N PRO A 158 -1.80 0.14 -8.15
CA PRO A 158 -3.09 -0.48 -7.90
C PRO A 158 -2.92 -1.92 -7.39
N GLY A 159 -3.64 -2.29 -6.33
CA GLY A 159 -3.55 -3.63 -5.72
C GLY A 159 -3.89 -4.79 -6.68
N SER A 160 -4.61 -4.52 -7.78
CA SER A 160 -4.85 -5.50 -8.84
C SER A 160 -3.55 -5.97 -9.50
N PHE A 161 -2.55 -5.09 -9.65
CA PHE A 161 -1.25 -5.45 -10.21
C PHE A 161 -0.33 -6.14 -9.22
N VAL A 162 -0.47 -5.83 -7.92
CA VAL A 162 0.18 -6.60 -6.85
C VAL A 162 -0.32 -8.05 -6.90
N ARG A 163 -1.63 -8.27 -7.08
CA ARG A 163 -2.19 -9.62 -7.29
C ARG A 163 -1.66 -10.31 -8.56
N LYS A 164 -1.53 -9.58 -9.68
CA LYS A 164 -0.92 -10.13 -10.91
C LYS A 164 0.51 -10.61 -10.66
N LEU A 165 1.32 -9.83 -9.93
CA LEU A 165 2.68 -10.21 -9.57
C LEU A 165 2.71 -11.47 -8.71
N MET A 166 1.91 -11.53 -7.66
CA MET A 166 1.85 -12.70 -6.77
C MET A 166 1.36 -13.95 -7.51
N ALA A 167 0.36 -13.82 -8.38
CA ALA A 167 -0.10 -14.95 -9.19
C ALA A 167 0.98 -15.47 -10.15
N ARG A 168 1.81 -14.57 -10.71
CA ARG A 168 2.96 -14.96 -11.55
C ARG A 168 4.01 -15.71 -10.74
N ASP A 169 4.28 -15.24 -9.53
CA ASP A 169 5.35 -15.77 -8.72
C ASP A 169 4.92 -17.04 -7.96
N GLY A 170 3.63 -17.30 -7.76
CA GLY A 170 3.07 -18.46 -7.03
C GLY A 170 3.22 -18.32 -5.52
#